data_AF-A0AAW1KBD0-F1
#
_entry.id   AF-A0AAW1KBD0-F1
#
_cell.length_a   1.000
_cell.length_b   1.000
_cell.length_c   1.000
_cell.angle_alpha   90.00
_cell.angle_beta   90.00
_cell.angle_gamma   90.00
#
_symmetry.space_group_name_H-M   'P 1'
#
loop_
_entity.id
_entity.type
_entity.pdbx_description
1 polymer ?
#
loop_
_entity_poly.entity_id
_entity_poly.type
_entity_poly.pdbx_seq_one_letter_code
_entity_poly.pdbx_strand_id
1 'polypeptide(L)'
;MNTRALFFVLSLLAVITTTSAIVGSYKPIPDLHDPHVQEIAKYAVSEHNKHTSAARLLEYVEIVKGESQVVAGIMYRLVISAKDVVPLTISWPLFMKSHGHTTLASLLSAPLIN
;
A
#
# COMPACT_ATOMS: atom_id res chain seq x y z
N MET A 1 -17.30 -64.90 -4.52
CA MET A 1 -17.38 -63.50 -5.00
C MET A 1 -17.98 -62.68 -3.87
N ASN A 2 -17.15 -61.91 -3.18
CA ASN A 2 -17.36 -61.58 -1.77
C ASN A 2 -17.94 -60.17 -1.71
N THR A 3 -19.27 -60.05 -1.64
CA THR A 3 -20.03 -58.79 -1.61
C THR A 3 -19.70 -57.86 -0.44
N ARG A 4 -18.87 -58.30 0.51
CA ARG A 4 -18.38 -57.48 1.64
C ARG A 4 -17.18 -56.61 1.29
N ALA A 5 -16.45 -56.90 0.20
CA ALA A 5 -15.30 -56.09 -0.22
C ALA A 5 -15.70 -54.85 -1.04
N LEU A 6 -16.89 -54.86 -1.65
CA LEU A 6 -17.37 -53.76 -2.48
C LEU A 6 -17.82 -52.53 -1.65
N PHE A 7 -18.20 -52.73 -0.39
CA PHE A 7 -18.61 -51.65 0.51
C PHE A 7 -17.45 -50.89 1.15
N PHE A 8 -16.24 -51.46 1.18
CA PHE A 8 -15.07 -50.80 1.77
C PHE A 8 -14.32 -49.90 0.78
N VAL A 9 -14.37 -50.20 -0.52
CA VAL A 9 -13.66 -49.40 -1.56
C VAL A 9 -14.43 -48.13 -1.92
N LEU A 10 -15.76 -48.10 -1.76
CA LEU A 10 -16.58 -46.91 -2.03
C LEU A 10 -16.50 -45.83 -0.93
N SER A 11 -15.92 -46.14 0.22
CA SER A 11 -15.72 -45.17 1.32
C SER A 11 -14.51 -44.26 1.12
N LEU A 12 -13.68 -44.49 0.09
CA LEU A 12 -12.43 -43.75 -0.15
C LEU A 12 -12.55 -42.65 -1.21
N LEU A 13 -13.78 -42.24 -1.58
CA LEU A 13 -13.99 -41.24 -2.62
C LEU A 13 -14.99 -40.15 -2.20
N ALA A 14 -14.72 -39.46 -1.09
CA ALA A 14 -15.29 -38.13 -0.81
C ALA A 14 -14.61 -37.48 0.41
N VAL A 15 -13.31 -37.17 0.33
CA VAL A 15 -12.78 -36.06 1.13
C VAL A 15 -13.25 -34.78 0.43
N ILE A 16 -14.48 -34.37 0.75
CA ILE A 16 -14.95 -33.03 0.44
C ILE A 16 -14.29 -32.17 1.52
N THR A 17 -13.19 -31.49 1.19
CA THR A 17 -12.63 -30.44 2.04
C THR A 17 -13.61 -29.25 2.01
N THR A 18 -14.70 -29.36 2.77
CA THR A 18 -15.52 -28.20 3.09
C THR A 18 -14.65 -27.30 3.95
N THR A 19 -13.96 -26.35 3.33
CA THR A 19 -13.44 -25.19 4.06
C THR A 19 -14.67 -24.47 4.59
N SER A 20 -15.04 -24.77 5.83
CA SER A 20 -16.08 -24.04 6.54
C SER A 20 -15.71 -22.57 6.45
N ALA A 21 -16.47 -21.83 5.64
CA ALA A 21 -16.35 -20.39 5.56
C ALA A 21 -16.78 -19.84 6.92
N ILE A 22 -15.82 -19.65 7.83
CA ILE A 22 -16.06 -18.99 9.10
C ILE A 22 -16.52 -17.58 8.75
N VAL A 23 -17.82 -17.33 8.93
CA VAL A 23 -18.43 -16.02 8.73
C VAL A 23 -17.73 -15.04 9.66
N GLY A 24 -17.22 -13.94 9.11
CA GLY A 24 -16.44 -12.97 9.87
C GLY A 24 -14.95 -13.31 10.04
N SER A 25 -14.35 -14.17 9.21
CA SER A 25 -12.88 -14.26 9.11
C SER A 25 -12.36 -13.48 7.90
N TYR A 26 -11.11 -12.99 7.97
CA TYR A 26 -10.42 -12.43 6.80
C TYR A 26 -10.27 -13.50 5.72
N LYS A 27 -10.63 -13.15 4.48
CA LYS A 27 -10.48 -13.99 3.29
C LYS A 27 -9.56 -13.31 2.28
N PRO A 28 -8.73 -14.07 1.55
CA PRO A 28 -7.94 -13.51 0.46
C PRO A 28 -8.82 -12.80 -0.56
N ILE A 29 -8.38 -11.65 -1.05
CA ILE A 29 -9.03 -10.94 -2.15
C ILE A 29 -8.65 -11.66 -3.46
N PRO A 30 -9.61 -12.09 -4.29
CA PRO A 30 -9.33 -12.89 -5.47
C PRO A 30 -8.64 -12.10 -6.58
N ASP A 31 -9.00 -10.83 -6.74
CA ASP A 31 -8.39 -9.92 -7.71
C ASP A 31 -7.87 -8.67 -7.00
N LEU A 32 -6.54 -8.55 -6.93
CA LEU A 32 -5.90 -7.37 -6.37
C LEU A 32 -5.89 -6.20 -7.36
N HIS A 33 -6.12 -6.44 -8.65
CA HIS A 33 -6.22 -5.41 -9.68
C HIS A 33 -7.62 -4.84 -9.84
N ASP A 34 -8.58 -5.32 -9.03
CA ASP A 34 -9.92 -4.74 -8.96
C ASP A 34 -9.81 -3.21 -8.75
N PRO A 35 -10.46 -2.39 -9.60
CA PRO A 35 -10.32 -0.94 -9.54
C PRO A 35 -10.65 -0.33 -8.17
N HIS A 36 -11.61 -0.92 -7.45
CA HIS A 36 -12.00 -0.44 -6.12
C HIS A 36 -10.92 -0.77 -5.08
N VAL A 37 -10.34 -1.96 -5.14
CA VAL A 37 -9.23 -2.35 -4.25
C VAL A 37 -7.98 -1.50 -4.52
N GLN A 38 -7.71 -1.20 -5.79
CA GLN A 38 -6.62 -0.30 -6.21
C GLN A 38 -6.83 1.13 -5.71
N GLU A 39 -8.06 1.64 -5.76
CA GLU A 39 -8.40 2.97 -5.24
C GLU A 39 -8.17 3.05 -3.73
N ILE A 40 -8.59 2.04 -2.97
CA ILE A 40 -8.37 1.95 -1.52
C ILE A 40 -6.87 1.97 -1.20
N ALA A 41 -6.05 1.23 -1.96
CA ALA A 41 -4.61 1.21 -1.75
C ALA A 41 -3.95 2.57 -2.02
N LYS A 42 -4.33 3.23 -3.12
CA LYS A 42 -3.83 4.58 -3.45
C LYS A 42 -4.26 5.61 -2.41
N TYR A 43 -5.50 5.53 -1.94
CA TYR A 43 -6.01 6.37 -0.87
C TYR A 43 -5.21 6.19 0.43
N ALA A 44 -4.91 4.94 0.82
CA ALA A 44 -4.11 4.66 2.01
C ALA A 44 -2.71 5.29 1.95
N VAL A 45 -2.02 5.20 0.79
CA VAL A 45 -0.71 5.85 0.60
C VAL A 45 -0.84 7.37 0.62
N SER A 46 -1.87 7.93 -0.02
CA SER A 46 -2.12 9.37 -0.03
C SER A 46 -2.39 9.92 1.38
N GLU A 47 -3.25 9.26 2.16
CA GLU A 47 -3.53 9.64 3.55
C GLU A 47 -2.28 9.53 4.42
N HIS A 48 -1.49 8.46 4.28
CA HIS A 48 -0.22 8.34 5.00
C HIS A 48 0.72 9.52 4.73
N ASN A 49 0.79 9.98 3.48
CA ASN A 49 1.62 11.11 3.09
C ASN A 49 1.14 12.45 3.67
N LYS A 50 -0.17 12.64 3.91
CA LYS A 50 -0.69 13.88 4.53
C LYS A 50 -0.19 14.09 5.95
N HIS A 51 0.13 13.00 6.64
CA HIS A 51 0.60 13.03 8.03
C HIS A 51 2.12 12.84 8.16
N THR A 52 2.83 12.75 7.04
CA THR A 52 4.27 12.48 6.98
C THR A 52 5.04 13.73 6.52
N SER A 53 6.27 13.89 6.97
CA SER A 53 7.14 14.99 6.51
C SER A 53 7.50 14.82 5.04
N ALA A 54 7.71 15.93 4.32
CA ALA A 54 8.01 15.92 2.88
C ALA A 54 9.24 15.04 2.51
N ALA A 55 10.17 14.82 3.44
CA ALA A 55 11.36 13.99 3.28
C ALA A 55 11.10 12.47 3.28
N ARG A 56 9.86 12.03 3.54
CA ARG A 56 9.48 10.60 3.65
C ARG A 56 8.19 10.28 2.88
N LEU A 57 7.90 11.05 1.84
CA LEU A 57 6.74 10.79 1.00
C LEU A 57 6.91 9.46 0.27
N LEU A 58 5.82 8.71 0.15
CA LEU A 58 5.78 7.42 -0.53
C LEU A 58 4.97 7.52 -1.82
N GLU A 59 5.43 6.86 -2.87
CA GLU A 59 4.67 6.66 -4.11
C GLU A 59 4.17 5.22 -4.18
N TYR A 60 2.86 5.08 -4.45
CA TYR A 60 2.21 3.79 -4.62
C TYR A 60 2.81 3.02 -5.81
N VAL A 61 3.14 1.75 -5.61
CA VAL A 61 3.62 0.85 -6.68
C VAL A 61 2.56 -0.20 -6.98
N GLU A 62 2.26 -1.08 -6.02
CA GLU A 62 1.33 -2.19 -6.19
C GLU A 62 0.83 -2.77 -4.86
N ILE A 63 -0.17 -3.65 -4.93
CA ILE A 63 -0.63 -4.45 -3.80
C ILE A 63 0.03 -5.82 -3.88
N VAL A 64 0.80 -6.17 -2.85
CA VAL A 64 1.50 -7.46 -2.75
C VAL A 64 0.58 -8.55 -2.19
N LYS A 65 -0.30 -8.18 -1.26
CA LYS A 65 -1.26 -9.09 -0.64
C LYS A 65 -2.51 -8.31 -0.20
N GLY A 66 -3.68 -8.92 -0.33
CA GLY A 66 -4.94 -8.34 0.12
C GLY A 66 -5.85 -9.38 0.77
N GLU A 67 -6.45 -9.01 1.89
CA GLU A 67 -7.48 -9.77 2.58
C GLU A 67 -8.68 -8.86 2.86
N SER A 68 -9.89 -9.41 2.82
CA SER A 68 -11.12 -8.68 3.14
C SER A 68 -11.98 -9.45 4.14
N GLN A 69 -12.75 -8.72 4.93
CA GLN A 69 -13.67 -9.29 5.91
C GLN A 69 -14.99 -8.51 5.88
N VAL A 70 -16.11 -9.23 5.90
CA VAL A 70 -17.44 -8.63 6.03
C VAL A 70 -17.82 -8.58 7.51
N VAL A 71 -18.06 -7.38 8.04
CA VAL A 71 -18.53 -7.14 9.42
C VAL A 71 -19.76 -6.23 9.36
N ALA A 72 -19.66 -4.95 9.72
CA ALA A 72 -20.66 -3.90 9.49
C ALA A 72 -20.23 -3.01 8.31
N GLY A 73 -19.89 -3.65 7.19
CA GLY A 73 -19.14 -3.08 6.06
C GLY A 73 -18.05 -4.05 5.59
N ILE A 74 -17.22 -3.61 4.65
CA ILE A 74 -16.05 -4.38 4.18
C ILE A 74 -14.79 -3.78 4.79
N MET A 75 -14.04 -4.59 5.51
CA MET A 75 -12.73 -4.22 6.05
C MET A 75 -11.64 -4.82 5.18
N TYR A 76 -10.70 -3.98 4.73
CA TYR A 76 -9.58 -4.38 3.87
C TYR A 76 -8.27 -4.38 4.66
N ARG A 77 -7.48 -5.44 4.49
CA ARG A 77 -6.11 -5.53 4.97
C ARG A 77 -5.20 -5.71 3.75
N LEU A 78 -4.49 -4.64 3.41
CA LEU A 78 -3.62 -4.60 2.22
C LEU A 78 -2.16 -4.48 2.65
N VAL A 79 -1.29 -5.25 2.01
CA VAL A 79 0.17 -5.07 2.05
C VAL A 79 0.54 -4.39 0.74
N ILE A 80 1.01 -3.15 0.83
CA ILE A 80 1.28 -2.28 -0.30
C ILE A 80 2.79 -2.13 -0.45
N SER A 81 3.28 -2.34 -1.67
CA SER A 81 4.62 -1.93 -2.06
C SER A 81 4.60 -0.46 -2.43
N ALA A 82 5.50 0.32 -1.84
CA ALA A 82 5.66 1.73 -2.11
C ALA A 82 7.15 2.09 -2.17
N LYS A 83 7.49 3.11 -2.95
CA LYS A 83 8.86 3.62 -3.07
C LYS A 83 8.97 5.00 -2.44
N ASP A 84 10.13 5.30 -1.88
CA ASP A 84 10.40 6.64 -1.38
C ASP A 84 10.42 7.63 -2.54
N VAL A 85 9.68 8.72 -2.38
CA VAL A 85 9.83 9.91 -3.19
C VAL A 85 10.91 10.73 -2.54
N VAL A 86 12.07 10.82 -3.19
CA VAL A 86 13.07 11.82 -2.81
C VAL A 86 12.49 13.17 -3.21
N PRO A 87 12.06 14.05 -2.27
CA PRO A 87 11.69 15.39 -2.66
C PRO A 87 12.94 16.05 -3.26
N LEU A 88 12.82 16.57 -4.48
CA LEU A 88 13.84 17.42 -5.09
C LEU A 88 13.95 18.69 -4.24
N THR A 89 14.69 18.58 -3.14
CA THR A 89 14.96 19.69 -2.22
C THR A 89 16.07 20.49 -2.88
N ILE A 90 15.68 21.37 -3.80
CA ILE A 90 16.58 22.42 -4.29
C ILE A 90 16.66 23.47 -3.17
N SER A 91 17.42 23.15 -2.12
CA SER A 91 17.75 24.10 -1.06
C SER A 91 18.79 25.06 -1.63
N TRP A 92 18.34 26.20 -2.15
CA TRP A 92 19.23 27.31 -2.49
C TRP A 92 19.79 27.92 -1.20
N PRO A 93 21.10 27.86 -0.91
CA PRO A 93 21.65 28.57 0.24
C PRO A 93 21.56 30.09 -0.01
N LEU A 94 20.76 30.78 0.80
CA LEU A 94 20.68 32.25 0.78
C LEU A 94 21.93 32.81 1.48
N PHE A 95 22.97 33.15 0.71
CA PHE A 95 24.16 33.81 1.26
C PHE A 95 23.87 35.31 1.46
N MET A 96 23.54 35.70 2.69
CA MET A 96 23.44 37.12 3.06
C MET A 96 24.80 37.64 3.54
N LYS A 97 25.35 38.66 2.87
CA LYS A 97 26.56 39.35 3.32
C LYS A 97 26.18 40.65 4.05
N SER A 98 26.19 40.60 5.38
CA SER A 98 26.03 41.79 6.23
C SER A 98 27.23 42.73 6.07
N HIS A 99 26.96 44.00 5.75
CA HIS A 99 27.96 45.07 5.80
C HIS A 99 27.60 45.96 6.98
N GLY A 100 28.55 46.12 7.92
CA GLY A 100 28.34 46.85 9.16
C GLY A 100 27.79 48.25 8.90
N HIS A 101 26.65 48.54 9.52
CA HIS A 101 26.00 49.83 9.73
C HIS A 101 24.87 50.30 8.79
N THR A 102 24.43 49.56 7.76
CA THR A 102 23.18 49.92 7.05
C THR A 102 22.38 48.70 6.57
N THR A 103 21.09 48.66 6.92
CA THR A 103 20.14 47.59 6.58
C THR A 103 19.55 47.82 5.18
N LEU A 104 20.25 47.41 4.12
CA LEU A 104 19.63 47.16 2.81
C LEU A 104 20.31 45.94 2.16
N ALA A 105 19.69 44.76 2.30
CA ALA A 105 20.16 43.54 1.68
C ALA A 105 19.83 43.54 0.18
N SER A 106 20.83 43.33 -0.68
CA SER A 106 20.63 43.11 -2.12
C SER A 106 20.63 41.59 -2.44
N LEU A 107 19.61 41.16 -3.21
CA LEU A 107 19.47 39.79 -3.69
C LEU A 107 20.50 39.51 -4.80
N LEU A 108 21.42 38.56 -4.60
CA LEU A 108 22.31 38.07 -5.65
C LEU A 108 21.69 36.80 -6.27
N SER A 109 21.35 36.82 -7.56
CA SER A 109 20.68 35.72 -8.27
C SER A 109 21.63 34.80 -9.08
N ALA A 110 21.19 33.53 -9.26
CA ALA A 110 21.45 32.55 -10.35
C ALA A 110 22.67 31.58 -10.22
N PRO A 111 22.60 30.34 -10.77
CA PRO A 111 22.73 30.11 -12.24
C PRO A 111 21.77 29.08 -12.88
N LEU A 112 21.88 28.99 -14.21
CA LEU A 112 21.10 28.21 -15.19
C LEU A 112 21.15 26.69 -15.01
N ILE A 113 20.06 26.06 -15.44
CA ILE A 113 19.85 24.62 -15.63
C ILE A 113 20.85 24.09 -16.68
N ASN A 114 21.35 22.87 -16.49
CA ASN A 114 21.71 21.98 -17.61
C ASN A 114 20.69 20.85 -17.69
#